data_AF-A0A352VUT7-F1
#
_entry.id   AF-A0A352VUT7-F1
#
_cell.length_a   1.000
_cell.length_b   1.000
_cell.length_c   1.000
_cell.angle_alpha   90.00
_cell.angle_beta   90.00
_cell.angle_gamma   90.00
#
_symmetry.space_group_name_H-M   'P 1'
#
loop_
_entity.id
_entity.type
_entity.pdbx_description
1 polymer ?
#
loop_
_entity_poly.entity_id
_entity_poly.type
_entity_poly.pdbx_seq_one_letter_code
_entity_poly.pdbx_strand_id
1 'polypeptide(L)'
;MRKLIIICTFVIALTIIYIYNNEKLPPRTPIKIINRICELKIPSNVNVEKYDEQWNANGDGYCLIILNPDNKEFESILSKIRNSNSYQRLPIKNLPNGFYLIGHITDYLPKNDAIGYYKLKIINQNDGSYEIVIADMKVKKIIIYFSIV
;
A
#
# COMPACT_ATOMS: atom_id res chain seq x y z
N MET A 1 -11.76 -4.25 47.64
CA MET A 1 -10.62 -3.53 47.03
C MET A 1 -9.76 -4.39 46.11
N ARG A 2 -9.15 -5.51 46.56
CA ARG A 2 -8.28 -6.36 45.69
C ARG A 2 -8.92 -6.82 44.37
N LYS A 3 -10.18 -7.27 44.39
CA LYS A 3 -10.93 -7.68 43.18
C LYS A 3 -11.12 -6.53 42.17
N LEU A 4 -11.32 -5.31 42.69
CA LEU A 4 -11.55 -4.11 41.89
C LEU A 4 -10.26 -3.66 41.19
N ILE A 5 -9.11 -3.79 41.89
CA ILE A 5 -7.79 -3.54 41.32
C ILE A 5 -7.51 -4.51 40.16
N ILE A 6 -7.76 -5.81 40.34
CA ILE A 6 -7.52 -6.83 39.29
C ILE A 6 -8.36 -6.53 38.04
N ILE A 7 -9.64 -6.17 38.22
CA ILE A 7 -10.53 -5.82 37.10
C ILE A 7 -10.02 -4.56 36.38
N CYS A 8 -9.64 -3.51 37.12
CA CYS A 8 -9.08 -2.30 36.52
C CYS A 8 -7.80 -2.58 35.72
N THR A 9 -6.88 -3.39 36.26
CA THR A 9 -5.65 -3.76 35.54
C THR A 9 -5.95 -4.53 34.27
N PHE A 10 -6.93 -5.45 34.30
CA PHE A 10 -7.34 -6.21 33.12
C PHE A 10 -7.96 -5.32 32.04
N VAL A 11 -8.83 -4.38 32.41
CA VAL A 11 -9.42 -3.41 31.48
C VAL A 11 -8.37 -2.49 30.88
N ILE A 12 -7.42 -2.00 31.68
CA ILE A 12 -6.30 -1.17 31.19
C ILE A 12 -5.43 -1.97 30.21
N ALA A 13 -5.11 -3.22 30.52
CA ALA A 13 -4.33 -4.09 29.63
C ALA A 13 -5.05 -4.31 28.29
N LEU A 14 -6.34 -4.61 28.31
CA LEU A 14 -7.16 -4.74 27.09
C LEU A 14 -7.21 -3.43 26.29
N THR A 15 -7.27 -2.29 26.96
CA THR A 15 -7.30 -0.97 26.30
C THR A 15 -5.99 -0.66 25.60
N ILE A 16 -4.84 -0.96 26.25
CA ILE A 16 -3.51 -0.82 25.65
C ILE A 16 -3.39 -1.74 24.42
N ILE A 17 -3.79 -3.01 24.54
CA ILE A 17 -3.77 -3.97 23.43
C ILE A 17 -4.64 -3.47 22.26
N TYR A 18 -5.82 -2.93 22.54
CA TYR A 18 -6.72 -2.39 21.53
C TYR A 18 -6.11 -1.19 20.80
N ILE A 19 -5.55 -0.22 21.52
CA ILE A 19 -4.93 0.98 20.93
C ILE A 19 -3.72 0.59 20.05
N TYR A 20 -2.85 -0.30 20.53
CA TYR A 20 -1.66 -0.71 19.79
C TYR A 20 -1.95 -1.60 18.59
N ASN A 21 -3.07 -2.33 18.59
CA ASN A 21 -3.43 -3.23 17.49
C ASN A 21 -4.59 -2.72 16.64
N ASN A 22 -5.08 -1.49 16.84
CA ASN A 22 -6.21 -0.94 16.09
C ASN A 22 -5.96 -0.89 14.56
N GLU A 23 -4.69 -0.76 14.14
CA GLU A 23 -4.30 -0.83 12.74
C GLU A 23 -4.34 -2.27 12.17
N LYS A 24 -4.28 -3.29 13.03
CA LYS A 24 -4.36 -4.71 12.69
C LYS A 24 -5.78 -5.28 12.82
N LEU A 25 -6.67 -4.57 13.51
CA LEU A 25 -8.05 -4.97 13.74
C LEU A 25 -8.97 -4.50 12.59
N PRO A 26 -9.97 -5.31 12.21
CA PRO A 26 -10.97 -4.93 11.22
C PRO A 26 -11.75 -3.67 11.65
N PRO A 27 -12.29 -2.89 10.68
CA PRO A 27 -12.31 -3.15 9.24
C PRO A 27 -10.96 -2.86 8.57
N ARG A 28 -10.61 -3.70 7.59
CA ARG A 28 -9.55 -3.43 6.61
C ARG A 28 -10.07 -2.35 5.68
N THR A 29 -9.42 -1.18 5.68
CA THR A 29 -9.72 -0.10 4.74
C THR A 29 -8.56 0.05 3.76
N PRO A 30 -8.81 0.53 2.53
CA PRO A 30 -7.74 0.73 1.55
C PRO A 30 -6.59 1.57 2.13
N ILE A 31 -6.92 2.62 2.87
CA ILE A 31 -5.93 3.51 3.50
C ILE A 31 -5.10 2.79 4.57
N LYS A 32 -5.72 1.93 5.41
CA LYS A 32 -4.96 1.11 6.38
C LYS A 32 -4.00 0.15 5.67
N ILE A 33 -4.44 -0.45 4.56
CA ILE A 33 -3.62 -1.35 3.74
C ILE A 33 -2.42 -0.58 3.17
N ILE A 34 -2.67 0.59 2.57
CA ILE A 34 -1.60 1.42 2.01
C ILE A 34 -0.59 1.84 3.07
N ASN A 35 -1.05 2.36 4.22
CA ASN A 35 -0.16 2.81 5.29
C ASN A 35 0.73 1.66 5.80
N ARG A 36 0.20 0.43 5.82
CA ARG A 36 0.94 -0.75 6.23
C ARG A 36 1.95 -1.24 5.19
N ILE A 37 1.56 -1.28 3.91
CA ILE A 37 2.36 -1.88 2.84
C ILE A 37 3.38 -0.88 2.27
N CYS A 38 2.94 0.34 2.01
CA CYS A 38 3.74 1.31 1.29
C CYS A 38 4.68 2.10 2.21
N GLU A 39 4.53 1.97 3.54
CA GLU A 39 5.20 2.79 4.56
C GLU A 39 5.02 4.31 4.32
N LEU A 40 4.04 4.68 3.48
CA LEU A 40 3.65 6.03 3.17
C LEU A 40 2.47 6.36 4.07
N LYS A 41 2.63 7.31 4.99
CA LYS A 41 1.49 7.87 5.73
C LYS A 41 0.64 8.70 4.76
N ILE A 42 -0.41 8.09 4.23
CA ILE A 42 -1.39 8.74 3.36
C ILE A 42 -2.51 9.35 4.22
N PRO A 43 -2.95 10.59 3.94
CA PRO A 43 -4.09 11.20 4.63
C PRO A 43 -5.35 10.32 4.54
N SER A 44 -6.12 10.27 5.63
CA SER A 44 -7.33 9.44 5.70
C SER A 44 -8.49 9.92 4.82
N ASN A 45 -8.39 11.13 4.28
CA ASN A 45 -9.40 11.77 3.44
C ASN A 45 -9.06 11.71 1.94
N VAL A 46 -7.96 11.03 1.55
CA VAL A 46 -7.59 10.93 0.13
C VAL A 46 -8.67 10.20 -0.65
N ASN A 47 -8.97 10.68 -1.85
CA ASN A 47 -9.98 10.05 -2.70
C ASN A 47 -9.47 8.72 -3.27
N VAL A 48 -10.17 7.63 -2.96
CA VAL A 48 -9.92 6.29 -3.50
C VAL A 48 -10.79 6.12 -4.74
N GLU A 49 -10.18 6.18 -5.92
CA GLU A 49 -10.87 6.01 -7.20
C GLU A 49 -11.26 4.56 -7.44
N LYS A 50 -10.36 3.62 -7.12
CA LYS A 50 -10.59 2.19 -7.27
C LYS A 50 -10.00 1.43 -6.09
N TYR A 51 -10.77 0.49 -5.57
CA TYR A 51 -10.33 -0.53 -4.64
C TYR A 51 -10.88 -1.87 -5.13
N ASP A 52 -9.98 -2.79 -5.42
CA ASP A 52 -10.32 -4.13 -5.88
C ASP A 52 -9.39 -5.14 -5.21
N GLU A 53 -9.96 -6.16 -4.59
CA GLU A 53 -9.20 -7.21 -3.92
C GLU A 53 -9.86 -8.56 -4.13
N GLN A 54 -9.03 -9.57 -4.31
CA GLN A 54 -9.47 -10.96 -4.38
C GLN A 54 -8.46 -11.82 -3.63
N TRP A 55 -8.96 -12.61 -2.69
CA TRP A 55 -8.16 -13.53 -1.89
C TRP A 55 -8.77 -14.92 -1.94
N ASN A 56 -7.94 -15.91 -2.24
CA ASN A 56 -8.26 -17.32 -2.18
C ASN A 56 -8.05 -17.86 -0.76
N ALA A 57 -8.64 -19.01 -0.46
CA ALA A 57 -8.56 -19.64 0.86
C ALA A 57 -7.13 -20.08 1.26
N ASN A 58 -6.25 -20.27 0.27
CA ASN A 58 -4.84 -20.62 0.47
C ASN A 58 -3.94 -19.41 0.76
N GLY A 59 -4.46 -18.18 0.66
CA GLY A 59 -3.72 -16.94 0.90
C GLY A 59 -3.23 -16.25 -0.37
N ASP A 60 -3.37 -16.88 -1.53
CA ASP A 60 -3.06 -16.28 -2.83
C ASP A 60 -4.11 -15.23 -3.16
N GLY A 61 -3.72 -14.21 -3.89
CA GLY A 61 -4.63 -13.14 -4.25
C GLY A 61 -3.91 -11.87 -4.62
N TYR A 62 -4.72 -10.84 -4.85
CA TYR A 62 -4.23 -9.53 -5.17
C TYR A 62 -5.05 -8.46 -4.48
N CYS A 63 -4.47 -7.27 -4.41
CA CYS A 63 -5.19 -6.06 -4.08
C CYS A 63 -4.62 -4.91 -4.91
N LEU A 64 -5.54 -4.19 -5.55
CA LEU A 64 -5.32 -3.02 -6.36
C LEU A 64 -6.00 -1.82 -5.71
N ILE A 65 -5.24 -0.76 -5.52
CA ILE A 65 -5.73 0.51 -4.99
C ILE A 65 -5.26 1.63 -5.90
N ILE A 66 -6.20 2.42 -6.41
CA ILE A 66 -5.91 3.61 -7.20
C ILE A 66 -6.42 4.82 -6.44
N LEU A 67 -5.50 5.70 -6.07
CA LEU A 67 -5.81 6.98 -5.46
C LEU A 67 -5.81 8.08 -6.52
N ASN A 68 -6.79 8.96 -6.40
CA ASN A 68 -6.88 10.19 -7.17
C ASN A 68 -6.83 11.40 -6.22
N PRO A 69 -5.67 11.64 -5.58
CA PRO A 69 -5.49 12.73 -4.63
C PRO A 69 -5.71 14.09 -5.30
N ASP A 70 -6.11 15.09 -4.52
CA ASP A 70 -6.07 16.47 -5.01
C ASP A 70 -4.61 16.95 -5.22
N ASN A 71 -4.42 18.13 -5.81
CA ASN A 71 -3.08 18.65 -6.08
C ASN A 71 -2.21 18.79 -4.82
N LYS A 72 -2.79 19.20 -3.68
CA LYS A 72 -2.04 19.42 -2.44
C LYS A 72 -1.66 18.08 -1.81
N GLU A 73 -2.58 17.13 -1.81
CA GLU A 73 -2.38 15.76 -1.33
C GLU A 73 -1.33 15.04 -2.18
N PHE A 74 -1.42 15.17 -3.52
CA PHE A 74 -0.47 14.57 -4.43
C PHE A 74 0.94 15.10 -4.19
N GLU A 75 1.15 16.41 -4.11
CA GLU A 75 2.46 17.00 -3.84
C GLU A 75 2.98 16.61 -2.45
N SER A 76 2.12 16.53 -1.44
CA SER A 76 2.48 16.04 -0.11
C SER A 76 3.01 14.61 -0.15
N ILE A 77 2.33 13.70 -0.87
CA ILE A 77 2.77 12.31 -1.01
C ILE A 77 4.04 12.23 -1.87
N LEU A 78 4.09 12.97 -2.97
CA LEU A 78 5.23 13.01 -3.88
C LEU A 78 6.50 13.52 -3.19
N SER A 79 6.39 14.50 -2.29
CA SER A 79 7.53 14.98 -1.50
C SER A 79 8.11 13.88 -0.61
N LYS A 80 7.26 13.05 0.01
CA LYS A 80 7.71 11.89 0.82
C LYS A 80 8.37 10.83 -0.05
N ILE A 81 7.81 10.57 -1.23
CA ILE A 81 8.39 9.65 -2.22
C ILE A 81 9.77 10.12 -2.67
N ARG A 82 9.92 11.41 -3.02
CA ARG A 82 11.20 11.99 -3.45
C ARG A 82 12.29 11.93 -2.38
N ASN A 83 11.89 12.05 -1.10
CA ASN A 83 12.80 11.97 0.04
C ASN A 83 13.13 10.53 0.46
N SER A 84 12.48 9.52 -0.16
CA SER A 84 12.72 8.12 0.14
C SER A 84 13.69 7.50 -0.86
N ASN A 85 14.74 6.85 -0.36
CA ASN A 85 15.70 6.12 -1.20
C ASN A 85 15.12 4.81 -1.79
N SER A 86 13.89 4.44 -1.44
CA SER A 86 13.25 3.21 -1.92
C SER A 86 12.54 3.36 -3.26
N TYR A 87 12.40 4.59 -3.78
CA TYR A 87 11.68 4.88 -5.01
C TYR A 87 12.63 5.20 -6.16
N GLN A 88 12.35 4.63 -7.33
CA GLN A 88 13.06 4.83 -8.59
C GLN A 88 12.21 5.70 -9.52
N ARG A 89 12.83 6.32 -10.52
CA ARG A 89 12.11 7.14 -11.51
C ARG A 89 11.47 6.27 -12.59
N LEU A 90 10.27 6.63 -13.00
CA LEU A 90 9.62 6.10 -14.20
C LEU A 90 10.39 6.49 -15.49
N PRO A 91 10.21 5.75 -16.59
CA PRO A 91 9.42 4.51 -16.71
C PRO A 91 10.15 3.31 -16.08
N ILE A 92 9.42 2.23 -15.86
CA ILE A 92 9.98 0.98 -15.32
C ILE A 92 10.84 0.33 -16.41
N LYS A 93 12.15 0.55 -16.41
CA LYS A 93 13.05 0.10 -17.49
C LYS A 93 13.76 -1.23 -17.19
N ASN A 94 13.99 -1.55 -15.92
CA ASN A 94 14.86 -2.66 -15.51
C ASN A 94 14.21 -3.47 -14.38
N LEU A 95 13.34 -4.42 -14.74
CA LEU A 95 12.89 -5.44 -13.80
C LEU A 95 14.01 -6.48 -13.60
N PRO A 96 14.26 -6.97 -12.37
CA PRO A 96 15.31 -7.96 -12.10
C PRO A 96 15.11 -9.25 -12.92
N ASN A 97 16.18 -9.78 -13.51
CA ASN A 97 16.29 -11.12 -14.13
C ASN A 97 14.98 -11.72 -14.70
N GLY A 98 14.47 -11.15 -15.80
CA GLY A 98 13.31 -11.71 -16.51
C GLY A 98 12.00 -11.66 -15.72
N PHE A 99 11.92 -10.86 -14.66
CA PHE A 99 10.67 -10.63 -13.93
C PHE A 99 9.71 -9.80 -14.78
N TYR A 100 8.46 -10.23 -14.87
CA TYR A 100 7.39 -9.54 -15.57
C TYR A 100 6.29 -9.18 -14.59
N LEU A 101 5.80 -7.94 -14.67
CA LEU A 101 4.62 -7.53 -13.92
C LEU A 101 3.41 -8.22 -14.56
N ILE A 102 2.76 -9.09 -13.80
CA ILE A 102 1.59 -9.86 -14.21
C ILE A 102 0.39 -9.53 -13.33
N GLY A 103 -0.82 -9.75 -13.86
CA GLY A 103 -2.08 -9.49 -13.17
C GLY A 103 -2.68 -8.13 -13.48
N HIS A 104 -3.70 -7.74 -12.73
CA HIS A 104 -4.55 -6.57 -13.03
C HIS A 104 -3.82 -5.23 -13.08
N ILE A 105 -2.59 -5.14 -12.58
CA ILE A 105 -1.78 -3.92 -12.66
C ILE A 105 -1.36 -3.58 -14.09
N THR A 106 -1.27 -4.56 -15.00
CA THR A 106 -0.78 -4.33 -16.37
C THR A 106 -1.63 -3.32 -17.14
N ASP A 107 -2.93 -3.29 -16.86
CA ASP A 107 -3.89 -2.35 -17.45
C ASP A 107 -3.70 -0.90 -16.98
N TYR A 108 -2.97 -0.71 -15.87
CA TYR A 108 -2.75 0.59 -15.24
C TYR A 108 -1.29 1.04 -15.29
N LEU A 109 -0.40 0.28 -15.94
CA LEU A 109 0.99 0.66 -16.05
C LEU A 109 1.12 1.96 -16.87
N PRO A 110 1.90 2.93 -16.37
CA PRO A 110 2.17 4.14 -17.13
C PRO A 110 2.89 3.81 -18.45
N LYS A 111 2.53 4.53 -19.52
CA LYS A 111 3.20 4.40 -20.82
C LYS A 111 4.67 4.84 -20.73
N ASN A 112 5.47 4.51 -21.75
CA ASN A 112 6.92 4.77 -21.78
C ASN A 112 7.32 6.25 -21.63
N ASP A 113 6.40 7.20 -21.87
CA ASP A 113 6.59 8.64 -21.68
C ASP A 113 6.19 9.15 -20.28
N ALA A 114 5.84 8.24 -19.36
CA ALA A 114 5.38 8.62 -18.03
C ALA A 114 6.50 9.26 -17.18
N ILE A 115 6.10 10.28 -16.45
CA ILE A 115 6.95 11.01 -15.52
C ILE A 115 6.45 10.70 -14.12
N GLY A 116 7.34 10.24 -13.24
CA GLY A 116 6.98 9.93 -11.88
C GLY A 116 7.95 8.96 -11.23
N TYR A 117 7.45 8.23 -10.24
CA TYR A 117 8.27 7.37 -9.39
C TYR A 117 7.57 6.03 -9.16
N TYR A 118 8.36 4.99 -8.89
CA TYR A 118 7.84 3.70 -8.47
C TYR A 118 8.72 3.05 -7.40
N LYS A 119 8.11 2.23 -6.54
CA LYS A 119 8.80 1.29 -5.65
C LYS A 119 8.30 -0.09 -5.99
N LEU A 120 9.21 -0.99 -6.35
CA LEU A 120 8.92 -2.40 -6.59
C LEU A 120 9.65 -3.22 -5.54
N LYS A 121 8.92 -4.13 -4.89
CA LYS A 121 9.45 -5.09 -3.94
C LYS A 121 8.99 -6.48 -4.38
N ILE A 122 9.94 -7.29 -4.82
CA ILE A 122 9.69 -8.70 -5.15
C ILE A 122 9.64 -9.47 -3.83
N ILE A 123 8.53 -10.15 -3.57
CA ILE A 123 8.37 -11.02 -2.40
C ILE A 123 8.93 -12.39 -2.73
N ASN A 124 8.49 -12.97 -3.85
CA ASN A 124 9.00 -14.24 -4.36
C ASN A 124 9.10 -14.18 -5.90
N GLN A 125 10.29 -14.47 -6.41
CA GLN A 125 10.59 -14.37 -7.83
C GLN A 125 10.03 -15.56 -8.63
N ASN A 126 9.85 -16.72 -7.99
CA ASN A 126 9.45 -17.96 -8.68
C ASN A 126 7.96 -17.99 -9.02
N ASP A 127 7.11 -17.48 -8.13
CA ASP A 127 5.65 -17.45 -8.29
C ASP A 127 5.13 -16.09 -8.82
N GLY A 128 5.99 -15.07 -8.87
CA GLY A 128 5.60 -13.74 -9.31
C GLY A 128 4.86 -12.94 -8.24
N SER A 129 5.14 -13.18 -6.96
CA SER A 129 4.64 -12.37 -5.84
C SER A 129 5.43 -11.07 -5.68
N TYR A 130 4.73 -9.92 -5.67
CA TYR A 130 5.36 -8.61 -5.54
C TYR A 130 4.40 -7.54 -4.98
N GLU A 131 4.99 -6.46 -4.51
CA GLU A 131 4.34 -5.20 -4.19
C GLU A 131 4.90 -4.12 -5.12
N ILE A 132 4.03 -3.31 -5.71
CA ILE A 132 4.41 -2.15 -6.51
C ILE A 132 3.59 -0.93 -6.11
N VAL A 133 4.28 0.19 -5.96
CA VAL A 133 3.71 1.52 -5.79
C VAL A 133 4.17 2.38 -6.95
N ILE A 134 3.25 3.07 -7.62
CA ILE A 134 3.51 3.95 -8.74
C ILE A 134 2.88 5.30 -8.44
N ALA A 135 3.66 6.37 -8.51
CA ALA A 135 3.17 7.74 -8.48
C ALA A 135 3.40 8.37 -9.86
N ASP A 136 2.32 8.55 -10.62
CA ASP A 136 2.35 9.15 -11.96
C ASP A 136 2.04 10.65 -11.85
N MET A 137 3.01 11.48 -12.21
CA MET A 137 2.89 12.95 -12.14
C MET A 137 2.07 13.55 -13.28
N LYS A 138 1.91 12.84 -14.41
CA LYS A 138 1.15 13.32 -15.57
C LYS A 138 -0.34 13.23 -15.30
N VAL A 139 -0.80 12.09 -14.79
CA VAL A 139 -2.21 11.89 -14.43
C VAL A 139 -2.52 12.17 -12.96
N LYS A 140 -1.50 12.44 -12.14
CA LYS A 140 -1.60 12.72 -10.70
C LYS A 140 -2.29 11.60 -9.91
N LYS A 141 -1.99 10.34 -10.28
CA LYS A 141 -2.52 9.16 -9.60
C LYS A 141 -1.44 8.42 -8.83
N ILE A 142 -1.87 7.77 -7.77
CA ILE A 142 -1.03 6.82 -7.03
C ILE A 142 -1.67 5.45 -7.15
N ILE A 143 -0.94 4.53 -7.76
CA ILE A 143 -1.38 3.16 -7.99
C ILE A 143 -0.59 2.26 -7.06
N ILE A 144 -1.28 1.43 -6.31
CA ILE A 144 -0.70 0.50 -5.36
C ILE A 144 -1.26 -0.86 -5.71
N TYR A 145 -0.37 -1.81 -5.92
CA TYR A 145 -0.74 -3.17 -6.26
C TYR A 145 0.16 -4.14 -5.51
N PHE A 146 -0.44 -5.18 -4.97
CA PHE A 146 0.33 -6.31 -4.48
C PHE A 146 -0.36 -7.60 -4.85
N SER A 147 0.45 -8.59 -5.20
CA SER A 147 0.04 -9.92 -5.63
C SER A 147 0.83 -10.94 -4.83
N ILE A 148 0.13 -11.95 -4.33
CA ILE A 148 0.68 -13.13 -3.66
C ILE A 148 0.15 -14.34 -4.43
N VAL A 149 1.04 -15.21 -4.86
CA VAL A 149 0.76 -16.39 -5.68
C VAL A 149 1.37 -17.61 -5.03
#